data_AF-A0A968BMV7-F1
#
_entry.id   AF-A0A968BMV7-F1
#
_cell.length_a   1.000
_cell.length_b   1.000
_cell.length_c   1.000
_cell.angle_alpha   90.00
_cell.angle_beta   90.00
_cell.angle_gamma   90.00
#
_symmetry.space_group_name_H-M   'P 1'
#
loop_
_entity.id
_entity.type
_entity.pdbx_description
1 polymer ?
#
loop_
_entity_poly.entity_id
_entity_poly.type
_entity_poly.pdbx_seq_one_letter_code
_entity_poly.pdbx_strand_id
1 'polypeptide(L)' 'MTQDDRIRLEAGWKDALREEFDKPYMVELGAFLRREKAAGKTIYPPGPMIFNALNSTPLEQVKVV' A
#
# COMPACT_ATOMS: atom_id res chain seq x y z
N MET A 1 18.34 0.63 -1.43
CA MET A 1 17.08 1.17 -0.89
C MET A 1 16.07 1.06 -2.00
N THR A 2 15.29 -0.01 -1.99
CA THR A 2 14.24 -0.25 -2.98
C THR A 2 13.00 0.58 -2.61
N GLN A 3 12.11 0.83 -3.58
CA GLN A 3 10.99 1.76 -3.41
C GLN A 3 9.96 1.28 -2.36
N ASP A 4 9.93 -0.03 -2.10
CA ASP A 4 9.08 -0.74 -1.14
C ASP A 4 9.56 -0.61 0.33
N ASP A 5 10.80 -0.20 0.59
CA ASP A 5 11.34 -0.05 1.96
C ASP A 5 10.54 0.94 2.80
N ARG A 6 9.90 1.92 2.16
CA ARG A 6 9.07 2.94 2.83
C ARG A 6 7.63 2.50 3.07
N ILE A 7 7.21 1.38 2.50
CA ILE A 7 5.86 0.84 2.64
C ILE A 7 5.78 0.11 3.99
N ARG A 8 4.93 0.65 4.87
CA ARG A 8 4.59 0.03 6.16
C ARG A 8 3.45 -0.95 5.97
N LEU A 9 3.79 -2.22 5.94
CA LEU A 9 2.89 -3.34 5.73
C LEU A 9 3.32 -4.49 6.64
N GLU A 10 2.37 -5.31 7.10
CA GLU A 10 2.64 -6.59 7.78
C GLU A 10 3.59 -7.44 6.93
N ALA A 11 4.52 -8.16 7.57
CA ALA A 11 5.65 -8.80 6.89
C ALA A 11 5.23 -9.83 5.84
N GLY A 12 4.28 -10.72 6.17
CA GLY A 12 3.78 -11.73 5.24
C GLY A 12 3.12 -11.12 4.02
N TRP A 13 2.29 -10.09 4.22
CA TRP A 13 1.72 -9.31 3.12
C TRP A 13 2.76 -8.55 2.29
N LYS A 14 3.79 -7.99 2.94
CA LYS A 14 4.86 -7.26 2.25
C LYS A 14 5.66 -8.17 1.35
N ASP A 15 5.98 -9.36 1.80
CA ASP A 15 6.71 -10.34 1.00
C ASP A 15 5.85 -10.85 -0.16
N ALA A 16 4.57 -11.16 0.08
CA ALA A 16 3.65 -11.62 -0.95
C ALA A 16 3.38 -10.58 -2.06
N LEU A 17 3.35 -9.29 -1.71
CA LEU A 17 3.03 -8.19 -2.63
C LEU A 17 4.26 -7.42 -3.13
N ARG A 18 5.47 -7.86 -2.76
CA ARG A 18 6.72 -7.13 -3.05
C ARG A 18 6.85 -6.77 -4.53
N GLU A 19 6.67 -7.75 -5.42
CA GLU A 19 6.78 -7.56 -6.86
C GLU A 19 5.68 -6.64 -7.42
N GLU A 20 4.50 -6.60 -6.80
CA GLU A 20 3.43 -5.71 -7.25
C GLU A 20 3.83 -4.24 -7.13
N PHE A 21 4.58 -3.86 -6.08
CA PHE A 21 5.01 -2.47 -5.87
C PHE A 21 5.98 -1.94 -6.94
N ASP A 22 6.68 -2.84 -7.63
CA ASP A 22 7.60 -2.50 -8.72
C ASP A 22 6.91 -2.51 -10.09
N LYS A 23 5.69 -3.06 -10.21
CA LYS A 23 4.97 -3.08 -11.47
C LYS A 23 4.54 -1.66 -11.90
N PRO A 24 4.54 -1.36 -13.22
CA PRO A 24 4.24 -0.02 -13.73
C PRO A 24 2.93 0.57 -13.19
N TYR A 25 1.88 -0.25 -13.07
CA TYR A 25 0.57 0.20 -12.62
C TYR A 25 0.58 0.70 -11.16
N MET A 26 1.35 0.07 -10.25
CA MET A 26 1.45 0.52 -8.85
C MET A 26 2.26 1.81 -8.74
N VAL A 27 3.32 1.94 -9.55
CA VAL A 27 4.11 3.16 -9.63
C VAL A 27 3.24 4.33 -10.11
N GLU A 28 2.45 4.10 -11.17
CA GLU A 28 1.51 5.08 -11.71
C GLU A 28 0.40 5.43 -10.71
N LEU A 29 -0.18 4.45 -10.02
CA LEU A 29 -1.19 4.66 -8.98
C LEU A 29 -0.63 5.52 -7.84
N GLY A 30 0.57 5.21 -7.35
CA GLY A 30 1.22 6.00 -6.32
C GLY A 30 1.49 7.44 -6.76
N ALA A 31 1.90 7.64 -8.01
CA ALA A 31 2.08 8.98 -8.58
C ALA A 31 0.75 9.73 -8.71
N PHE A 32 -0.30 9.07 -9.16
CA PHE A 32 -1.65 9.62 -9.26
C PHE A 32 -2.16 10.12 -7.90
N LEU A 33 -2.13 9.27 -6.87
CA LEU A 33 -2.59 9.64 -5.52
C LEU A 33 -1.82 10.84 -4.93
N ARG A 34 -0.51 10.92 -5.17
CA ARG A 34 0.31 12.08 -4.76
C ARG A 34 -0.11 13.36 -5.48
N ARG A 35 -0.39 13.29 -6.79
CA ARG A 35 -0.89 14.44 -7.57
C ARG A 35 -2.26 14.90 -7.06
N GLU A 36 -3.17 13.98 -6.83
CA GLU A 36 -4.51 14.28 -6.33
C GLU A 36 -4.47 14.97 -4.96
N LYS A 37 -3.63 14.46 -4.06
CA LYS A 37 -3.38 15.09 -2.75
C LYS A 37 -2.76 16.49 -2.90
N ALA A 38 -1.79 16.66 -3.80
CA ALA A 38 -1.17 17.96 -4.07
C ALA A 38 -2.15 18.97 -4.71
N ALA A 39 -3.14 18.48 -5.46
CA ALA A 39 -4.22 19.30 -6.02
C ALA A 39 -5.27 19.72 -4.98
N GLY A 40 -5.05 19.43 -3.70
CA GLY A 40 -5.93 19.84 -2.60
C GLY A 40 -7.11 18.89 -2.36
N LYS A 41 -7.15 17.72 -3.01
CA LYS A 41 -8.21 16.74 -2.74
C LYS A 41 -8.01 16.10 -1.36
N THR A 42 -9.12 15.94 -0.65
CA THR A 42 -9.14 15.18 0.60
C THR A 42 -9.21 13.70 0.28
N ILE A 43 -8.15 12.95 0.63
CA ILE A 43 -8.04 11.52 0.35
C ILE A 43 -8.24 10.74 1.65
N TYR A 44 -9.12 9.76 1.60
CA TYR A 44 -9.41 8.85 2.71
C TYR A 44 -9.07 7.40 2.32
N PRO A 45 -8.69 6.55 3.29
CA PRO A 45 -8.35 6.90 4.68
C PRO A 45 -7.03 7.68 4.76
N PRO A 46 -6.63 8.20 5.95
CA PRO A 46 -5.31 8.80 6.13
C PRO A 46 -4.19 7.88 5.64
N GLY A 47 -3.11 8.44 5.09
CA GLY A 47 -2.00 7.68 4.49
C GLY A 47 -1.50 6.47 5.30
N PRO A 48 -1.26 6.60 6.62
CA PRO A 48 -0.85 5.48 7.47
C PRO A 48 -1.86 4.32 7.57
N MET A 49 -3.13 4.58 7.26
CA MET A 49 -4.24 3.63 7.37
C MET A 49 -4.60 2.97 6.03
N ILE A 50 -3.95 3.33 4.92
CA ILE A 50 -4.25 2.77 3.59
C ILE A 50 -4.16 1.25 3.59
N PHE A 51 -3.19 0.67 4.30
CA PHE A 51 -3.00 -0.78 4.38
C PHE A 51 -3.52 -1.38 5.70
N ASN A 52 -4.42 -0.69 6.40
CA ASN A 52 -4.82 -1.10 7.75
C ASN A 52 -5.43 -2.51 7.81
N ALA A 53 -6.20 -2.91 6.80
CA ALA A 53 -6.79 -4.25 6.74
C ALA A 53 -5.71 -5.35 6.73
N LEU A 54 -4.71 -5.18 5.87
CA LEU A 54 -3.57 -6.11 5.74
C LEU A 54 -2.68 -6.08 6.99
N ASN A 55 -2.50 -4.90 7.59
CA ASN A 55 -1.75 -4.74 8.84
C ASN A 55 -2.44 -5.40 10.05
N SER A 56 -3.76 -5.50 10.02
CA SER A 56 -4.54 -6.05 11.14
C SER A 56 -4.73 -7.57 11.05
N THR A 57 -4.53 -8.15 9.86
CA THR A 57 -4.76 -9.59 9.63
C THR A 57 -3.59 -10.14 8.82
N PRO A 58 -2.61 -10.81 9.45
CA PRO A 58 -1.54 -11.50 8.72
C PRO A 58 -2.10 -12.44 7.66
N LEU A 59 -1.41 -12.57 6.52
CA LEU A 59 -1.89 -13.30 5.36
C LEU A 59 -2.35 -14.73 5.68
N GLU A 60 -1.59 -15.44 6.51
CA GLU A 60 -1.89 -16.81 6.96
C GLU A 60 -3.11 -16.93 7.88
N GLN A 61 -3.57 -15.82 8.46
CA GLN A 61 -4.73 -15.77 9.36
C GLN A 61 -6.01 -15.37 8.63
N VAL A 62 -5.95 -15.06 7.34
CA VAL A 62 -7.11 -14.75 6.51
C VAL A 62 -7.96 -16.00 6.33
N LYS A 63 -9.25 -15.89 6.64
CA LYS A 63 -10.23 -16.99 6.49
C LYS A 63 -11.40 -16.63 5.58
N VAL A 64 -11.70 -15.35 5.42
CA VAL A 64 -12.79 -14.79 4.60
C VAL A 64 -12.31 -13.47 4.00
N VAL A 65 -12.75 -13.17 2.78
CA VAL A 65 -12.49 -11.91 2.05
C VAL A 65 -13.81 -11.32 1.56
#